data_AF-A0A2V9RC32-F1
#
_entry.id   AF-A0A2V9RC32-F1
#
_cell.length_a   1.000
_cell.length_b   1.000
_cell.length_c   1.000
_cell.angle_alpha   90.00
_cell.angle_beta   90.00
_cell.angle_gamma   90.00
#
_symmetry.space_group_name_H-M   'P 1'
#
loop_
_entity.id
_entity.type
_entity.pdbx_description
1 polymer ?
#
loop_
_entity_poly.entity_id
_entity_poly.type
_entity_poly.pdbx_seq_one_letter_code
_entity_poly.pdbx_strand_id
1 'polypeptide(L)'
;MPDTTGAKKNIEKAIAQVLDREMSQMRNALVEQVLQHLPEAIDTAAPASDLAQLVKAVAAIQGGTTQREILRALLDNSVRYCGRTALFVVKNGAATGWQSRGFSAGDDDPIKDFPLEIRNGLAERAMQSRMPFSGQSKDMDSEFATRFGGSDPGEVLVLPLVLKEKVAALLYADAGTEKGSGFDAAALELLVMSTSAWLEVTSLRKQSGPGQESAPVERTEPVPMAKAAAAVSDPFAAHAPGHTAPVRAPEPAANVETQTVIGSSPAASNSEDADVHRKAQRFARLLVDEIKLYNQAKVADGRKHKDLYDRLKEDIDKSRATYHKRYGNTAAGSVDYFSQELVRSLAEDDSSVMGANFRR
;
A
#
# COMPACT_ATOMS: atom_id res chain seq x y z
N MET A 1 0.91 24.21 78.51
CA MET A 1 1.70 23.99 77.28
C MET A 1 0.92 24.63 76.14
N PRO A 2 1.39 25.73 75.52
CA PRO A 2 0.62 26.38 74.46
C PRO A 2 0.55 25.50 73.21
N ASP A 3 -0.56 25.59 72.50
CA ASP A 3 -0.97 24.74 71.37
C ASP A 3 -0.08 24.95 70.14
N THR A 4 1.05 24.25 70.11
CA THR A 4 2.07 24.26 69.05
C THR A 4 1.60 23.57 67.77
N THR A 5 0.52 22.78 67.82
CA THR A 5 0.03 21.99 66.68
C THR A 5 -0.73 22.87 65.69
N GLY A 6 -1.58 23.78 66.17
CA GLY A 6 -2.29 24.75 65.33
C GLY A 6 -1.35 25.74 64.64
N ALA A 7 -0.33 26.22 65.35
CA ALA A 7 0.69 27.11 64.79
C ALA A 7 1.50 26.43 63.68
N LYS A 8 1.91 25.16 63.88
CA LYS A 8 2.66 24.39 62.89
C LYS A 8 1.85 24.17 61.59
N LYS A 9 0.57 23.82 61.71
CA LYS A 9 -0.32 23.61 60.55
C LYS A 9 -0.55 24.89 59.74
N ASN A 10 -0.64 26.04 60.42
CA ASN A 10 -0.78 27.33 59.76
C ASN A 10 0.51 27.74 59.02
N ILE A 11 1.67 27.44 59.59
CA ILE A 11 2.98 27.67 58.95
C ILE A 11 3.14 26.76 57.72
N GLU A 12 2.80 25.47 57.82
CA GLU A 12 2.86 24.54 56.68
C GLU A 12 1.94 25.00 55.53
N LYS A 13 0.73 25.47 55.84
CA LYS A 13 -0.18 26.02 54.83
C LYS A 13 0.35 27.30 54.19
N ALA A 14 0.95 28.20 54.98
CA ALA A 14 1.55 29.43 54.47
C ALA A 14 2.75 29.13 53.57
N ILE A 15 3.61 28.19 53.96
CA ILE A 15 4.76 27.75 53.15
C ILE A 15 4.29 27.11 51.84
N ALA A 16 3.27 26.26 51.87
CA ALA A 16 2.71 25.65 50.67
C ALA A 16 2.14 26.70 49.70
N GLN A 17 1.46 27.72 50.22
CA GLN A 17 0.92 28.81 49.40
C GLN A 17 2.01 29.69 48.78
N VAL A 18 3.09 29.97 49.53
CA VAL A 18 4.24 30.70 49.00
C VAL A 18 4.96 29.87 47.94
N LEU A 19 5.22 28.59 48.21
CA LEU A 19 5.86 27.68 47.24
C LEU A 19 5.07 27.54 45.94
N ASP A 20 3.74 27.42 46.03
CA ASP A 20 2.88 27.29 44.84
C ASP A 20 2.88 28.59 44.00
N ARG A 21 2.87 29.74 44.69
CA ARG A 21 2.98 31.05 44.03
C ARG A 21 4.33 31.23 43.35
N GLU A 22 5.42 30.96 44.06
CA GLU A 22 6.79 31.10 43.53
C GLU A 22 7.05 30.09 42.39
N MET A 23 6.61 28.84 42.51
CA MET A 23 6.70 27.86 41.41
C MET A 23 5.87 28.29 40.20
N SER A 24 4.67 28.83 40.41
CA SER A 24 3.84 29.31 39.31
C SER A 24 4.49 30.51 38.59
N GLN A 25 5.08 31.43 39.34
CA GLN A 25 5.81 32.57 38.78
C GLN A 25 7.07 32.12 38.04
N MET A 26 7.86 31.22 38.63
CA MET A 26 9.06 30.68 38.02
C MET A 26 8.74 29.85 36.77
N ARG A 27 7.67 29.04 36.78
CA ARG A 27 7.18 28.32 35.60
C ARG A 27 6.80 29.28 34.48
N ASN A 28 6.07 30.35 34.79
CA ASN A 28 5.66 31.31 33.78
C ASN A 28 6.85 32.08 33.19
N ALA A 29 7.81 32.47 34.04
CA ALA A 29 9.05 33.10 33.59
C ALA A 29 9.90 32.14 32.72
N LEU A 30 9.97 30.86 33.09
CA LEU A 30 10.66 29.84 32.28
C LEU A 30 9.97 29.63 30.94
N VAL A 31 8.64 29.58 30.91
CA VAL A 31 7.87 29.47 29.66
C VAL A 31 8.14 30.67 28.76
N GLU A 32 8.14 31.88 29.30
CA GLU A 32 8.42 33.10 28.55
C GLU A 32 9.86 33.13 28.02
N GLN A 33 10.83 32.73 28.84
CA GLN A 33 12.23 32.64 28.44
C GLN A 33 12.46 31.54 27.39
N VAL A 34 11.79 30.39 27.52
CA VAL A 34 11.84 29.29 26.55
C VAL A 34 11.19 29.71 25.24
N LEU A 35 10.06 30.43 25.26
CA LEU A 35 9.44 30.99 24.05
C LEU A 35 10.32 32.02 23.33
N GLN A 36 11.13 32.79 24.08
CA GLN A 36 12.09 33.74 23.50
C GLN A 36 13.34 33.08 22.90
N HIS A 37 13.68 31.87 23.34
CA HIS A 37 14.89 31.13 22.90
C HIS A 37 14.56 29.91 22.02
N LEU A 38 13.29 29.60 21.84
CA LEU A 38 12.83 28.64 20.85
C LEU A 38 13.05 29.25 19.46
N PRO A 39 13.77 28.58 18.55
CA PRO A 39 13.70 28.95 17.14
C PRO A 39 12.22 28.95 16.72
N GLU A 40 11.82 29.86 15.82
CA GLU A 40 10.44 30.08 15.33
C GLU A 40 9.70 28.81 14.80
N ALA A 41 10.33 27.64 14.83
CA ALA A 41 9.82 26.36 14.38
C ALA A 41 9.40 25.42 15.52
N ILE A 42 8.38 25.79 16.30
CA ILE A 42 7.42 24.78 16.76
C ILE A 42 6.03 25.25 16.34
N ASP A 43 5.86 25.32 15.03
CA ASP A 43 4.56 25.40 14.41
C ASP A 43 3.94 24.01 14.50
N THR A 44 3.17 23.74 15.57
CA THR A 44 2.50 22.45 15.80
C THR A 44 1.49 22.10 14.69
N ALA A 45 1.20 23.03 13.77
CA ALA A 45 0.43 22.83 12.55
C ALA A 45 1.26 22.32 11.35
N ALA A 46 2.59 22.49 11.35
CA ALA A 46 3.47 22.14 10.23
C ALA A 46 3.52 20.63 9.89
N PRO A 47 3.64 19.67 10.83
CA PRO A 47 3.74 18.25 10.47
C PRO A 47 2.42 17.69 9.89
N ALA A 48 1.27 18.20 10.35
CA ALA A 48 -0.03 17.85 9.78
C ALA A 48 -0.23 18.44 8.37
N SER A 49 0.26 19.66 8.14
CA SER A 49 0.28 20.29 6.82
C SER A 49 1.19 19.51 5.86
N ASP A 50 2.38 19.10 6.29
CA ASP A 50 3.35 18.40 5.45
C ASP A 50 2.87 17.00 5.03
N LEU A 51 2.31 16.22 5.97
CA LEU A 51 1.66 14.95 5.63
C LEU A 51 0.47 15.15 4.69
N ALA A 52 -0.33 16.21 4.88
CA ALA A 52 -1.43 16.51 3.98
C ALA A 52 -0.93 16.89 2.56
N GLN A 53 0.22 17.54 2.44
CA GLN A 53 0.85 17.78 1.13
C GLN A 53 1.37 16.48 0.51
N LEU A 54 1.95 15.59 1.30
CA LEU A 54 2.41 14.28 0.81
C LEU A 54 1.25 13.44 0.29
N VAL A 55 0.12 13.43 1.00
CA VAL A 55 -1.12 12.78 0.54
C VAL A 55 -1.61 13.39 -0.78
N LYS A 56 -1.58 14.73 -0.91
CA LYS A 56 -1.94 15.40 -2.18
C LYS A 56 -0.99 15.04 -3.32
N ALA A 57 0.31 14.93 -3.05
CA ALA A 57 1.30 14.54 -4.03
C ALA A 57 1.05 13.11 -4.54
N VAL A 58 0.78 12.16 -3.64
CA VAL A 58 0.38 10.79 -4.01
C VAL A 58 -0.90 10.78 -4.85
N ALA A 59 -1.91 11.57 -4.46
CA ALA A 59 -3.15 11.68 -5.23
C ALA A 59 -2.92 12.28 -6.63
N ALA A 60 -2.03 13.26 -6.77
CA ALA A 60 -1.68 13.84 -8.07
C ALA A 60 -1.00 12.81 -8.99
N ILE A 61 -0.09 11.99 -8.46
CA ILE A 61 0.55 10.88 -9.18
C ILE A 61 -0.51 9.86 -9.65
N GLN A 62 -1.43 9.49 -8.76
CA GLN A 62 -2.51 8.54 -9.06
C GLN A 62 -3.57 9.11 -10.03
N GLY A 63 -3.65 10.42 -10.18
CA GLY A 63 -4.48 11.07 -11.20
C GLY A 63 -3.98 10.87 -12.63
N GLY A 64 -2.71 10.50 -12.82
CA GLY A 64 -2.12 10.27 -14.14
C GLY A 64 -2.67 9.00 -14.81
N THR A 65 -2.99 9.09 -16.10
CA THR A 65 -3.55 7.98 -16.89
C THR A 65 -2.57 7.41 -17.92
N THR A 66 -1.50 8.16 -18.20
CA THR A 66 -0.39 7.74 -19.04
C THR A 66 0.91 7.66 -18.24
N GLN A 67 1.83 6.77 -18.65
CA GLN A 67 3.14 6.66 -18.01
C GLN A 67 3.87 8.00 -17.95
N ARG A 68 3.78 8.80 -19.03
CA ARG A 68 4.38 10.14 -19.10
C ARG A 68 3.77 11.11 -18.09
N GLU A 69 2.45 11.13 -17.92
CA GLU A 69 1.78 11.95 -16.90
C GLU A 69 2.22 11.55 -15.49
N ILE A 70 2.21 10.25 -15.21
CA ILE A 70 2.55 9.70 -13.90
C ILE A 70 4.00 10.05 -13.52
N LEU A 71 4.95 9.83 -14.44
CA LEU A 71 6.36 10.16 -14.20
C LEU A 71 6.63 11.66 -14.10
N ARG A 72 5.88 12.52 -14.81
CA ARG A 72 5.96 13.98 -14.62
C ARG A 72 5.41 14.40 -13.27
N ALA A 73 4.26 13.86 -12.87
CA ALA A 73 3.67 14.12 -11.57
C ALA A 73 4.61 13.72 -10.43
N LEU A 74 5.36 12.61 -10.57
CA LEU A 74 6.42 12.26 -9.62
C LEU A 74 7.46 13.39 -9.51
N LEU A 75 8.08 13.79 -10.63
CA LEU A 75 9.10 14.85 -10.64
C LEU A 75 8.57 16.18 -10.09
N ASP A 76 7.38 16.60 -10.50
CA ASP A 76 6.76 17.88 -10.12
C ASP A 76 6.40 17.93 -8.63
N ASN A 77 6.19 16.78 -7.98
CA ASN A 77 5.92 16.71 -6.54
C ASN A 77 7.18 16.42 -5.72
N SER A 78 8.20 15.77 -6.29
CA SER A 78 9.47 15.50 -5.61
C SER A 78 10.25 16.76 -5.25
N VAL A 79 10.12 17.86 -6.01
CA VAL A 79 10.82 19.14 -5.74
C VAL A 79 10.43 19.82 -4.43
N ARG A 80 9.36 19.36 -3.77
CA ARG A 80 8.99 19.85 -2.43
C ARG A 80 9.82 19.20 -1.33
N TYR A 81 10.39 18.04 -1.64
CA TYR A 81 11.10 17.17 -0.71
C TYR A 81 12.59 17.06 -1.03
N CYS A 82 13.08 17.79 -2.04
CA CYS A 82 14.50 17.88 -2.41
C CYS A 82 14.74 19.16 -3.23
N GLY A 83 16.00 19.61 -3.29
CA GLY A 83 16.36 20.78 -4.11
C GLY A 83 16.47 20.44 -5.58
N ARG A 84 17.00 19.27 -5.94
CA ARG A 84 17.05 18.79 -7.33
C ARG A 84 16.63 17.35 -7.42
N THR A 85 15.97 17.00 -8.52
CA THR A 85 15.62 15.62 -8.83
C THR A 85 15.69 15.34 -10.33
N ALA A 86 16.08 14.13 -10.69
CA ALA A 86 16.22 13.68 -12.07
C ALA A 86 15.75 12.24 -12.20
N LEU A 87 15.00 11.95 -13.27
CA LEU A 87 14.55 10.60 -13.57
C LEU A 87 15.35 10.02 -14.73
N PHE A 88 15.88 8.83 -14.54
CA PHE A 88 16.57 8.03 -15.55
C PHE A 88 15.75 6.79 -15.87
N VAL A 89 15.37 6.61 -17.13
CA VAL A 89 14.61 5.43 -17.57
C VAL A 89 15.59 4.33 -17.97
N VAL A 90 15.36 3.12 -17.46
CA VAL A 90 16.19 1.95 -17.76
C VAL A 90 15.57 1.18 -18.92
N LYS A 91 16.32 1.03 -20.01
CA LYS A 91 15.94 0.25 -21.19
C LYS A 91 17.15 -0.56 -21.67
N ASN A 92 16.96 -1.85 -21.90
CA ASN A 92 18.02 -2.76 -22.38
C ASN A 92 19.30 -2.72 -21.52
N GLY A 93 19.16 -2.53 -20.21
CA GLY A 93 20.30 -2.46 -19.28
C GLY A 93 21.13 -1.18 -19.37
N ALA A 94 20.59 -0.13 -20.00
CA ALA A 94 21.15 1.22 -19.98
C ALA A 94 20.16 2.18 -19.33
N ALA A 95 20.65 3.13 -18.53
CA ALA A 95 19.85 4.19 -17.94
C ALA A 95 20.06 5.49 -18.72
N THR A 96 18.98 6.12 -19.17
CA THR A 96 19.02 7.37 -19.93
C THR A 96 18.15 8.41 -19.27
N GLY A 97 18.68 9.62 -19.12
CA GLY A 97 18.01 10.74 -18.50
C GLY A 97 16.77 11.14 -19.27
N TRP A 98 15.66 11.24 -18.56
CA TRP A 98 14.35 11.50 -19.15
C TRP A 98 13.90 12.94 -18.95
N GLN A 99 13.94 13.41 -17.70
CA GLN A 99 13.60 14.77 -17.31
C GLN A 99 14.12 15.05 -15.89
N SER A 100 14.26 16.33 -15.55
CA SER A 100 14.78 16.81 -14.27
C SER A 100 14.08 18.07 -13.77
N ARG A 101 14.29 18.39 -12.49
CA ARG A 101 13.83 19.61 -11.83
C ARG A 101 14.93 20.13 -10.90
N GLY A 102 15.05 21.45 -10.78
CA GLY A 102 16.08 22.09 -9.96
C GLY A 102 17.48 22.10 -10.59
N PHE A 103 17.67 21.47 -11.76
CA PHE A 103 18.90 21.59 -12.53
C PHE A 103 18.84 22.86 -13.36
N SER A 104 19.87 23.69 -13.24
CA SER A 104 19.99 24.92 -14.02
C SER A 104 20.57 24.60 -15.40
N ALA A 105 19.79 24.77 -16.47
CA ALA A 105 20.32 24.99 -17.83
C ALA A 105 19.23 25.50 -18.77
N GLY A 106 19.41 26.72 -19.30
CA GLY A 106 18.76 27.22 -20.53
C GLY A 106 17.27 26.91 -20.74
N ASP A 107 16.89 26.76 -22.01
CA ASP A 107 15.52 26.43 -22.43
C ASP A 107 15.25 24.89 -22.46
N ASP A 108 16.31 24.06 -22.47
CA ASP A 108 16.22 22.60 -22.59
C ASP A 108 16.61 21.88 -21.29
N ASP A 109 15.94 20.76 -21.00
CA ASP A 109 16.21 19.94 -19.81
C ASP A 109 17.63 19.31 -19.88
N PRO A 110 18.56 19.68 -18.97
CA PRO A 110 19.96 19.30 -19.07
C PRO A 110 20.24 17.81 -18.93
N ILE A 111 19.30 17.07 -18.31
CA ILE A 111 19.42 15.63 -18.07
C ILE A 111 18.90 14.83 -19.25
N LYS A 112 18.08 15.42 -20.12
CA LYS A 112 17.47 14.70 -21.23
C LYS A 112 18.53 14.03 -22.10
N ASP A 113 18.32 12.75 -22.36
CA ASP A 113 19.19 11.87 -23.15
C ASP A 113 20.61 11.63 -22.55
N PHE A 114 20.86 12.07 -21.31
CA PHE A 114 22.14 11.82 -20.63
C PHE A 114 22.29 10.32 -20.26
N PRO A 115 23.38 9.64 -20.65
CA PRO A 115 23.62 8.24 -20.26
C PRO A 115 24.17 8.18 -18.83
N LEU A 116 23.43 7.56 -17.90
CA LEU A 116 23.92 7.36 -16.54
C LEU A 116 24.57 5.99 -16.41
N GLU A 117 25.80 5.94 -15.89
CA GLU A 117 26.45 4.66 -15.54
C GLU A 117 25.74 4.01 -14.34
N ILE A 118 25.44 2.71 -14.48
CA ILE A 118 24.65 1.92 -13.52
C ILE A 118 25.33 0.61 -13.12
N ARG A 119 26.60 0.40 -13.51
CA ARG A 119 27.43 -0.76 -13.17
C ARG A 119 28.45 -0.47 -12.08
N ASN A 120 28.46 0.74 -11.53
CA ASN A 120 29.24 1.11 -10.37
C ASN A 120 28.46 2.10 -9.47
N GLY A 121 29.04 2.40 -8.30
CA GLY A 121 28.57 3.48 -7.43
C GLY A 121 27.19 3.24 -6.82
N LEU A 122 26.48 4.33 -6.52
CA LEU A 122 25.15 4.27 -5.90
C LEU A 122 24.08 3.70 -6.83
N ALA A 123 24.17 4.01 -8.12
CA ALA A 123 23.20 3.54 -9.11
C ALA A 123 23.24 2.01 -9.26
N GLU A 124 24.44 1.40 -9.28
CA GLU A 124 24.58 -0.06 -9.28
C GLU A 124 23.94 -0.71 -8.06
N ARG A 125 24.19 -0.17 -6.86
CA ARG A 125 23.62 -0.71 -5.62
C ARG A 125 22.09 -0.69 -5.67
N ALA A 126 21.50 0.43 -6.09
CA ALA A 126 20.06 0.58 -6.24
C ALA A 126 19.50 -0.39 -7.31
N MET A 127 20.21 -0.58 -8.41
CA MET A 127 19.85 -1.54 -9.46
C MET A 127 19.85 -2.99 -8.96
N GLN A 128 20.86 -3.38 -8.17
CA GLN A 128 21.05 -4.76 -7.70
C GLN A 128 20.10 -5.12 -6.55
N SER A 129 20.03 -4.26 -5.51
CA SER A 129 19.21 -4.56 -4.33
C SER A 129 17.74 -4.20 -4.52
N ARG A 130 17.42 -3.31 -5.48
CA ARG A 130 16.09 -2.73 -5.69
C ARG A 130 15.59 -1.92 -4.49
N MET A 131 16.52 -1.41 -3.68
CA MET A 131 16.27 -0.54 -2.53
C MET A 131 16.90 0.84 -2.73
N PRO A 132 16.42 1.88 -2.04
CA PRO A 132 17.06 3.19 -2.05
C PRO A 132 18.45 3.17 -1.41
N PHE A 133 19.37 3.99 -1.92
CA PHE A 133 20.66 4.25 -1.28
C PHE A 133 20.96 5.74 -1.21
N SER A 134 21.39 6.17 -0.02
CA SER A 134 22.02 7.47 0.18
C SER A 134 23.54 7.34 0.13
N GLY A 135 24.21 8.39 -0.32
CA GLY A 135 25.66 8.49 -0.33
C GLY A 135 26.12 9.89 -0.68
N GLN A 136 27.39 10.02 -1.06
CA GLN A 136 27.95 11.30 -1.47
C GLN A 136 27.81 11.49 -2.98
N SER A 137 27.71 12.73 -3.45
CA SER A 137 27.68 13.06 -4.88
C SER A 137 28.84 12.46 -5.69
N LYS A 138 30.02 12.30 -5.08
CA LYS A 138 31.18 11.62 -5.68
C LYS A 138 31.02 10.10 -5.87
N ASP A 139 30.05 9.49 -5.19
CA ASP A 139 29.75 8.06 -5.29
C ASP A 139 28.77 7.77 -6.45
N MET A 140 28.31 8.81 -7.15
CA MET A 140 27.60 8.72 -8.42
C MET A 140 28.59 8.51 -9.59
N ASP A 141 28.03 8.30 -10.78
CA ASP A 141 28.76 8.38 -12.03
C ASP A 141 29.61 9.65 -12.11
N SER A 142 30.91 9.48 -12.39
CA SER A 142 31.88 10.59 -12.49
C SER A 142 31.52 11.62 -13.56
N GLU A 143 30.93 11.21 -14.68
CA GLU A 143 30.52 12.15 -15.74
C GLU A 143 29.32 12.96 -15.25
N PHE A 144 28.35 12.30 -14.62
CA PHE A 144 27.20 12.95 -14.00
C PHE A 144 27.63 13.95 -12.92
N ALA A 145 28.51 13.53 -12.01
CA ALA A 145 29.04 14.38 -10.94
C ALA A 145 29.82 15.58 -11.48
N THR A 146 30.60 15.40 -12.54
CA THR A 146 31.36 16.51 -13.16
C THR A 146 30.43 17.51 -13.85
N ARG A 147 29.39 17.03 -14.52
CA ARG A 147 28.51 17.88 -15.33
C ARG A 147 27.39 18.54 -14.52
N PHE A 148 26.88 17.87 -13.50
CA PHE A 148 25.70 18.31 -12.75
C PHE A 148 25.92 18.38 -11.24
N GLY A 149 27.10 18.02 -10.74
CA GLY A 149 27.45 18.15 -9.33
C GLY A 149 27.35 19.60 -8.83
N GLY A 150 27.08 19.74 -7.53
CA GLY A 150 27.13 21.03 -6.84
C GLY A 150 28.57 21.46 -6.53
N SER A 151 28.72 22.67 -5.99
CA SER A 151 30.02 23.25 -5.60
C SER A 151 30.64 22.61 -4.34
N ASP A 152 29.90 21.74 -3.65
CA ASP A 152 30.28 21.05 -2.41
C ASP A 152 29.83 19.58 -2.50
N PRO A 153 30.55 18.59 -1.95
CA PRO A 153 30.09 17.21 -1.92
C PRO A 153 28.81 17.08 -1.07
N GLY A 154 27.67 17.19 -1.73
CA GLY A 154 26.36 17.02 -1.11
C GLY A 154 25.99 15.55 -0.96
N GLU A 155 25.16 15.27 0.05
CA GLU A 155 24.44 14.00 0.12
C GLU A 155 23.48 13.87 -1.06
N VAL A 156 23.36 12.66 -1.58
CA VAL A 156 22.47 12.31 -2.69
C VAL A 156 21.71 11.04 -2.35
N LEU A 157 20.52 10.91 -2.93
CA LEU A 157 19.65 9.74 -2.79
C LEU A 157 19.31 9.18 -4.17
N VAL A 158 19.47 7.87 -4.33
CA VAL A 158 19.07 7.13 -5.53
C VAL A 158 17.96 6.15 -5.16
N LEU A 159 16.80 6.31 -5.77
CA LEU A 159 15.60 5.49 -5.51
C LEU A 159 15.19 4.70 -6.75
N PRO A 160 15.11 3.37 -6.69
CA PRO A 160 14.66 2.58 -7.82
C PRO A 160 13.13 2.59 -7.95
N LEU A 161 12.63 2.88 -9.16
CA LEU A 161 11.25 2.59 -9.54
C LEU A 161 11.20 1.13 -10.02
N VAL A 162 10.68 0.25 -9.16
CA VAL A 162 10.59 -1.19 -9.42
C VAL A 162 9.23 -1.50 -10.02
N LEU A 163 9.21 -2.02 -11.25
CA LEU A 163 8.00 -2.54 -11.88
C LEU A 163 8.10 -4.06 -11.99
N LYS A 164 7.16 -4.75 -11.36
CA LYS A 164 7.15 -6.19 -11.09
C LYS A 164 8.36 -6.59 -10.26
N GLU A 165 9.46 -6.96 -10.92
CA GLU A 165 10.72 -7.36 -10.28
C GLU A 165 11.94 -6.70 -10.94
N LYS A 166 11.72 -5.71 -11.80
CA LYS A 166 12.77 -5.04 -12.57
C LYS A 166 12.79 -3.56 -12.24
N VAL A 167 13.98 -3.02 -12.05
CA VAL A 167 14.17 -1.57 -11.95
C VAL A 167 13.93 -0.97 -13.33
N ALA A 168 12.83 -0.24 -13.48
CA ALA A 168 12.41 0.36 -14.73
C ALA A 168 12.90 1.81 -14.87
N ALA A 169 13.17 2.47 -13.74
CA ALA A 169 13.77 3.80 -13.70
C ALA A 169 14.52 4.01 -12.37
N LEU A 170 15.39 5.00 -12.33
CA LEU A 170 16.04 5.50 -11.12
C LEU A 170 15.66 6.97 -10.94
N LEU A 171 15.24 7.34 -9.73
CA LEU A 171 15.09 8.73 -9.31
C LEU A 171 16.35 9.14 -8.55
N TYR A 172 17.03 10.16 -9.03
CA TYR A 172 18.08 10.88 -8.30
C TYR A 172 17.45 12.04 -7.53
N ALA A 173 17.92 12.30 -6.32
CA ALA A 173 17.57 13.48 -5.55
C ALA A 173 18.77 14.00 -4.75
N ASP A 174 18.86 15.33 -4.59
CA ASP A 174 19.80 15.97 -3.67
C ASP A 174 19.24 17.29 -3.10
N ALA A 175 20.02 17.90 -2.21
CA ALA A 175 19.67 19.18 -1.58
C ALA A 175 19.67 20.38 -2.53
N GLY A 176 20.27 20.27 -3.72
CA GLY A 176 20.51 21.38 -4.63
C GLY A 176 21.68 22.28 -4.22
N THR A 177 21.69 23.49 -4.77
CA THR A 177 22.80 24.46 -4.60
C THR A 177 22.52 25.52 -3.53
N GLU A 178 21.32 25.53 -2.96
CA GLU A 178 20.97 26.45 -1.88
C GLU A 178 21.67 26.03 -0.58
N LYS A 179 22.19 26.99 0.19
CA LYS A 179 22.88 26.66 1.44
C LYS A 179 21.89 26.25 2.52
N GLY A 180 22.12 25.10 3.15
CA GLY A 180 21.30 24.59 4.26
C GLY A 180 20.01 23.88 3.84
N SER A 181 19.81 23.65 2.53
CA SER A 181 18.76 22.76 2.05
C SER A 181 19.12 21.30 2.31
N GLY A 182 18.10 20.47 2.44
CA GLY A 182 18.22 19.02 2.57
C GLY A 182 17.18 18.34 1.68
N PHE A 183 17.01 17.04 1.88
CA PHE A 183 15.91 16.30 1.29
C PHE A 183 15.22 15.42 2.34
N ASP A 184 13.91 15.19 2.15
CA ASP A 184 13.14 14.23 2.93
C ASP A 184 13.15 12.89 2.21
N ALA A 185 14.02 11.99 2.66
CA ALA A 185 14.19 10.67 2.08
C ALA A 185 12.90 9.82 2.18
N ALA A 186 12.17 9.92 3.29
CA ALA A 186 10.98 9.11 3.53
C ALA A 186 9.82 9.55 2.62
N ALA A 187 9.63 10.85 2.45
CA ALA A 187 8.64 11.38 1.51
C ALA A 187 8.97 10.98 0.06
N LEU A 188 10.22 11.13 -0.37
CA LEU A 188 10.67 10.74 -1.71
C LEU A 188 10.51 9.24 -1.97
N GLU A 189 10.84 8.39 -1.00
CA GLU A 189 10.64 6.95 -1.08
C GLU A 189 9.16 6.60 -1.22
N LEU A 190 8.28 7.21 -0.43
CA LEU A 190 6.84 6.99 -0.54
C LEU A 190 6.30 7.40 -1.91
N LEU A 191 6.75 8.52 -2.47
CA LEU A 191 6.36 8.96 -3.82
C LEU A 191 6.81 7.96 -4.89
N VAL A 192 8.04 7.47 -4.81
CA VAL A 192 8.59 6.47 -5.75
C VAL A 192 7.86 5.13 -5.65
N MET A 193 7.58 4.65 -4.44
CA MET A 193 6.81 3.42 -4.20
C MET A 193 5.39 3.55 -4.75
N SER A 194 4.71 4.67 -4.46
CA SER A 194 3.35 4.94 -4.94
C SER A 194 3.29 5.04 -6.46
N THR A 195 4.28 5.68 -7.07
CA THR A 195 4.41 5.78 -8.54
C THR A 195 4.60 4.40 -9.16
N SER A 196 5.48 3.58 -8.60
CA SER A 196 5.77 2.24 -9.11
C SER A 196 4.51 1.35 -9.10
N ALA A 197 3.79 1.32 -7.98
CA ALA A 197 2.52 0.60 -7.87
C ALA A 197 1.47 1.11 -8.87
N TRP A 198 1.36 2.43 -9.05
CA TRP A 198 0.36 3.00 -9.96
C TRP A 198 0.67 2.75 -11.44
N LEU A 199 1.96 2.73 -11.81
CA LEU A 199 2.39 2.34 -13.16
C LEU A 199 2.02 0.88 -13.48
N GLU A 200 2.10 -0.02 -12.50
CA GLU A 200 1.65 -1.41 -12.69
C GLU A 200 0.13 -1.48 -12.87
N VAL A 201 -0.63 -0.82 -12.00
CA VAL A 201 -2.10 -0.78 -12.08
C VAL A 201 -2.57 -0.23 -13.44
N THR A 202 -1.98 0.87 -13.90
CA THR A 202 -2.36 1.49 -15.18
C THR A 202 -1.92 0.66 -16.39
N SER A 203 -0.79 -0.03 -16.31
CA SER A 203 -0.34 -0.96 -17.34
C SER A 203 -1.30 -2.15 -17.47
N LEU A 204 -1.72 -2.74 -16.34
CA LEU A 204 -2.68 -3.84 -16.31
C LEU A 204 -4.03 -3.43 -16.91
N ARG A 205 -4.57 -2.26 -16.53
CA ARG A 205 -5.84 -1.75 -17.09
C ARG A 205 -5.79 -1.57 -18.61
N LYS A 206 -4.64 -1.14 -19.17
CA LYS A 206 -4.46 -1.00 -20.62
C LYS A 206 -4.42 -2.34 -21.34
N GLN A 207 -3.84 -3.36 -20.71
CA GLN A 207 -3.83 -4.72 -21.24
C GLN A 207 -5.23 -5.36 -21.21
N SER A 208 -6.14 -4.84 -20.39
CA SER A 208 -7.53 -5.29 -20.25
C SER A 208 -8.56 -4.46 -21.04
N GLY A 209 -8.13 -3.59 -21.97
CA GLY A 209 -9.00 -2.67 -22.73
C GLY A 209 -9.93 -3.33 -23.77
N PRO A 210 -11.00 -2.63 -24.22
CA PRO A 210 -12.19 -3.22 -24.83
C PRO A 210 -11.95 -3.65 -26.29
N GLY A 211 -11.85 -4.96 -26.55
CA GLY A 211 -11.56 -5.45 -27.90
C GLY A 211 -11.44 -6.97 -28.07
N GLN A 212 -12.12 -7.79 -27.28
CA GLN A 212 -12.47 -9.16 -27.70
C GLN A 212 -13.86 -9.14 -28.34
N GLU A 213 -13.94 -8.56 -29.53
CA GLU A 213 -15.08 -8.74 -30.44
C GLU A 213 -14.82 -10.02 -31.26
N SER A 214 -15.66 -11.03 -31.04
CA SER A 214 -15.72 -12.24 -31.85
C SER A 214 -16.23 -11.90 -33.26
N ALA A 215 -15.50 -12.36 -34.28
CA ALA A 215 -15.86 -12.19 -35.69
C ALA A 215 -17.24 -12.82 -36.03
N PRO A 216 -18.00 -12.26 -36.99
CA PRO A 216 -19.36 -12.69 -37.28
C PRO A 216 -19.37 -13.98 -38.11
N VAL A 217 -19.99 -15.03 -37.58
CA VAL A 217 -20.29 -16.25 -38.35
C VAL A 217 -21.68 -16.11 -38.98
N GLU A 218 -21.68 -16.30 -40.30
CA GLU A 218 -22.79 -16.29 -41.24
C GLU A 218 -23.92 -17.26 -40.82
N ARG A 219 -25.16 -16.82 -41.04
CA ARG A 219 -26.40 -17.37 -40.46
C ARG A 219 -27.06 -18.35 -41.44
N THR A 220 -27.07 -19.64 -41.11
CA THR A 220 -28.00 -20.64 -41.67
C THR A 220 -28.92 -21.16 -40.55
N GLU A 221 -30.23 -21.01 -40.73
CA GLU A 221 -31.29 -21.51 -39.84
C GLU A 221 -31.65 -23.00 -40.13
N PRO A 222 -32.57 -23.67 -39.39
CA PRO A 222 -32.35 -24.20 -38.03
C PRO A 222 -32.75 -25.70 -37.92
N VAL A 223 -32.16 -26.43 -36.97
CA VAL A 223 -32.67 -27.74 -36.51
C VAL A 223 -32.78 -27.71 -34.97
N PRO A 224 -33.85 -28.22 -34.33
CA PRO A 224 -34.13 -27.96 -32.92
C PRO A 224 -33.46 -28.95 -31.96
N MET A 225 -33.29 -28.48 -30.72
CA MET A 225 -32.95 -29.19 -29.48
C MET A 225 -31.50 -29.66 -29.26
N ALA A 226 -30.74 -28.87 -28.50
CA ALA A 226 -30.20 -29.26 -27.18
C ALA A 226 -29.48 -28.06 -26.53
N LYS A 227 -29.70 -27.88 -25.22
CA LYS A 227 -29.04 -26.87 -24.38
C LYS A 227 -27.51 -26.99 -24.45
N ALA A 228 -26.82 -25.92 -24.83
CA ALA A 228 -25.47 -25.60 -24.38
C ALA A 228 -25.18 -24.12 -24.65
N ALA A 229 -25.13 -23.31 -23.60
CA ALA A 229 -24.68 -21.92 -23.66
C ALA A 229 -23.16 -21.92 -23.84
N ALA A 230 -22.69 -21.39 -24.96
CA ALA A 230 -21.27 -21.16 -25.20
C ALA A 230 -20.85 -19.84 -24.51
N ALA A 231 -19.91 -20.01 -23.59
CA ALA A 231 -19.01 -19.04 -23.00
C ALA A 231 -18.81 -17.75 -23.79
N VAL A 232 -19.19 -16.63 -23.17
CA VAL A 232 -18.48 -15.37 -23.36
C VAL A 232 -17.09 -15.56 -22.74
N SER A 233 -16.06 -15.44 -23.56
CA SER A 233 -14.67 -15.52 -23.13
C SER A 233 -14.37 -14.35 -22.20
N ASP A 234 -14.20 -14.65 -20.91
CA ASP A 234 -13.70 -13.70 -19.91
C ASP A 234 -12.18 -13.57 -20.09
N PRO A 235 -11.63 -12.39 -20.44
CA PRO A 235 -10.20 -12.19 -20.63
C PRO A 235 -9.38 -12.32 -19.32
N PHE A 236 -10.01 -12.59 -18.17
CA PHE A 236 -9.33 -12.86 -16.89
C PHE A 236 -9.42 -14.31 -16.38
N ALA A 237 -9.95 -15.26 -17.16
CA ALA A 237 -10.00 -16.67 -16.76
C ALA A 237 -8.62 -17.39 -16.75
N ALA A 238 -7.54 -16.72 -17.16
CA ALA A 238 -6.21 -17.30 -17.28
C ALA A 238 -5.25 -16.85 -16.16
N HIS A 239 -5.50 -17.25 -14.92
CA HIS A 239 -4.46 -17.55 -13.92
C HIS A 239 -5.03 -18.41 -12.78
N ALA A 240 -5.31 -19.68 -13.08
CA ALA A 240 -5.24 -20.72 -12.07
C ALA A 240 -3.77 -21.15 -11.93
N PRO A 241 -3.19 -21.22 -10.72
CA PRO A 241 -1.92 -21.91 -10.52
C PRO A 241 -2.10 -23.37 -10.93
N GLY A 242 -1.40 -23.77 -11.99
CA GLY A 242 -1.31 -25.16 -12.42
C GLY A 242 -0.51 -25.98 -11.40
N HIS A 243 -1.20 -26.63 -10.47
CA HIS A 243 -0.65 -27.79 -9.78
C HIS A 243 -0.81 -29.00 -10.71
N THR A 244 0.25 -29.33 -11.42
CA THR A 244 0.41 -30.67 -12.02
C THR A 244 0.73 -31.68 -10.92
N ALA A 245 -0.08 -32.73 -10.85
CA ALA A 245 0.04 -33.88 -9.95
C ALA A 245 1.03 -34.94 -10.50
N PRO A 246 1.12 -36.14 -9.88
CA PRO A 246 2.28 -36.63 -9.14
C PRO A 246 3.20 -37.55 -9.95
N VAL A 247 4.47 -37.65 -9.54
CA VAL A 247 5.37 -38.74 -9.96
C VAL A 247 5.96 -39.43 -8.74
N ARG A 248 5.98 -40.76 -8.86
CA ARG A 248 6.23 -41.84 -7.89
C ARG A 248 7.69 -41.89 -7.40
N ALA A 249 7.84 -42.50 -6.22
CA ALA A 249 9.03 -42.75 -5.39
C ALA A 249 10.33 -43.19 -6.11
N PRO A 250 11.49 -43.01 -5.44
CA PRO A 250 12.03 -44.12 -4.64
C PRO A 250 12.56 -43.74 -3.23
N GLU A 251 12.43 -44.68 -2.29
CA GLU A 251 13.23 -44.81 -1.03
C GLU A 251 14.72 -45.06 -1.36
N PRO A 252 15.72 -44.91 -0.44
CA PRO A 252 15.65 -45.29 0.99
C PRO A 252 16.47 -44.46 2.02
N ALA A 253 16.33 -44.91 3.28
CA ALA A 253 17.30 -44.94 4.38
C ALA A 253 17.21 -43.90 5.52
N ALA A 254 16.55 -44.35 6.59
CA ALA A 254 17.08 -44.53 7.95
C ALA A 254 17.27 -43.33 8.91
N ASN A 255 16.73 -43.54 10.12
CA ASN A 255 16.97 -42.91 11.43
C ASN A 255 16.39 -41.48 11.62
N VAL A 256 15.62 -41.15 12.66
CA VAL A 256 15.84 -41.44 14.10
C VAL A 256 14.50 -41.52 14.87
N GLU A 257 14.37 -42.62 15.62
CA GLU A 257 13.77 -42.86 16.95
C GLU A 257 12.40 -42.29 17.37
N THR A 258 11.53 -43.26 17.67
CA THR A 258 10.45 -43.31 18.68
C THR A 258 10.59 -42.39 19.90
N GLN A 259 9.52 -41.65 20.21
CA GLN A 259 8.95 -41.61 21.57
C GLN A 259 7.42 -41.53 21.54
N THR A 260 6.81 -42.50 22.23
CA THR A 260 5.41 -42.57 22.67
C THR A 260 5.07 -41.47 23.67
N VAL A 261 3.89 -40.84 23.55
CA VAL A 261 3.00 -40.56 24.70
C VAL A 261 1.56 -40.26 24.25
N ILE A 262 0.64 -40.92 24.94
CA ILE A 262 -0.81 -40.79 24.91
C ILE A 262 -1.17 -39.50 25.65
N GLY A 263 -2.05 -38.67 25.09
CA GLY A 263 -2.49 -37.43 25.74
C GLY A 263 -3.50 -36.62 24.95
N SER A 264 -4.65 -37.20 24.62
CA SER A 264 -5.78 -36.46 24.05
C SER A 264 -6.39 -35.56 25.13
N SER A 265 -5.84 -34.36 25.29
CA SER A 265 -6.44 -33.30 26.09
C SER A 265 -7.52 -32.59 25.26
N PRO A 266 -8.79 -32.54 25.68
CA PRO A 266 -9.88 -31.90 24.93
C PRO A 266 -9.68 -30.37 24.74
N ALA A 267 -8.69 -29.78 25.42
CA ALA A 267 -8.33 -28.38 25.26
C ALA A 267 -7.57 -28.09 23.95
N ALA A 268 -6.82 -29.06 23.41
CA ALA A 268 -6.03 -28.87 22.18
C ALA A 268 -6.93 -28.87 20.93
N SER A 269 -7.90 -29.80 20.86
CA SER A 269 -8.90 -29.83 19.77
C SER A 269 -9.76 -28.58 19.74
N ASN A 270 -10.17 -28.06 20.90
CA ASN A 270 -10.96 -26.83 20.98
C ASN A 270 -10.21 -25.59 20.47
N SER A 271 -8.88 -25.53 20.66
CA SER A 271 -8.06 -24.42 20.16
C SER A 271 -7.90 -24.47 18.65
N GLU A 272 -7.66 -25.65 18.09
CA GLU A 272 -7.55 -25.85 16.64
C GLU A 272 -8.88 -25.57 15.94
N ASP A 273 -9.99 -26.04 16.49
CA ASP A 273 -11.33 -25.76 15.98
C ASP A 273 -11.65 -24.26 16.06
N ALA A 274 -11.31 -23.59 17.16
CA ALA A 274 -11.49 -22.13 17.30
C ALA A 274 -10.71 -21.35 16.23
N ASP A 275 -9.49 -21.77 15.90
CA ASP A 275 -8.70 -21.15 14.84
C ASP A 275 -9.28 -21.41 13.45
N VAL A 276 -9.85 -22.60 13.20
CA VAL A 276 -10.60 -22.89 11.97
C VAL A 276 -11.82 -21.97 11.84
N HIS A 277 -12.59 -21.78 12.92
CA HIS A 277 -13.72 -20.84 12.94
C HIS A 277 -13.29 -19.39 12.64
N ARG A 278 -12.21 -18.89 13.27
CA ARG A 278 -11.68 -17.55 12.98
C ARG A 278 -11.22 -17.38 11.54
N LYS A 279 -10.55 -18.39 10.98
CA LYS A 279 -10.12 -18.40 9.57
C LYS A 279 -11.32 -18.40 8.62
N ALA A 280 -12.33 -19.22 8.90
CA ALA A 280 -13.57 -19.28 8.12
C ALA A 280 -14.31 -17.93 8.12
N GLN A 281 -14.44 -17.28 9.28
CA GLN A 281 -15.03 -15.94 9.37
C GLN A 281 -14.28 -14.89 8.55
N ARG A 282 -12.95 -14.86 8.62
CA ARG A 282 -12.13 -13.93 7.83
C ARG A 282 -12.28 -14.19 6.33
N PHE A 283 -12.35 -15.45 5.93
CA PHE A 283 -12.53 -15.82 4.53
C PHE A 283 -13.94 -15.47 4.01
N ALA A 284 -14.97 -15.68 4.82
CA ALA A 284 -16.33 -15.24 4.50
C ALA A 284 -16.39 -13.71 4.31
N ARG A 285 -15.78 -12.92 5.20
CA ARG A 285 -15.67 -11.45 5.05
C ARG A 285 -15.00 -11.07 3.74
N LEU A 286 -13.86 -11.68 3.43
CA LEU A 286 -13.13 -11.42 2.18
C LEU A 286 -14.02 -11.63 0.96
N LEU A 287 -14.69 -12.78 0.86
CA LEU A 287 -15.55 -13.11 -0.28
C LEU A 287 -16.75 -12.16 -0.42
N VAL A 288 -17.34 -11.74 0.70
CA VAL A 288 -18.47 -10.80 0.68
C VAL A 288 -18.03 -9.38 0.34
N ASP A 289 -16.86 -8.95 0.83
CA ASP A 289 -16.28 -7.65 0.51
C ASP A 289 -15.89 -7.55 -0.98
N GLU A 290 -15.43 -8.66 -1.59
CA GLU A 290 -15.24 -8.75 -3.05
C GLU A 290 -16.56 -8.57 -3.80
N ILE A 291 -17.63 -9.27 -3.42
CA ILE A 291 -18.96 -9.10 -4.05
C ILE A 291 -19.39 -7.63 -3.97
N LYS A 292 -19.23 -7.00 -2.79
CA LYS A 292 -19.59 -5.60 -2.56
C LYS A 292 -18.77 -4.64 -3.43
N LEU A 293 -17.46 -4.87 -3.52
CA LEU A 293 -16.54 -4.01 -4.25
C LEU A 293 -16.85 -3.99 -5.75
N TYR A 294 -17.16 -5.14 -6.35
CA TYR A 294 -17.40 -5.25 -7.79
C TYR A 294 -18.85 -4.96 -8.20
N ASN A 295 -19.81 -5.04 -7.28
CA ASN A 295 -21.23 -4.90 -7.60
C ASN A 295 -21.93 -3.72 -6.89
N GLN A 296 -21.20 -2.63 -6.62
CA GLN A 296 -21.72 -1.48 -5.84
C GLN A 296 -23.09 -0.96 -6.32
N ALA A 297 -23.26 -0.80 -7.64
CA ALA A 297 -24.54 -0.33 -8.20
C ALA A 297 -25.68 -1.33 -7.95
N LYS A 298 -25.45 -2.63 -8.21
CA LYS A 298 -26.44 -3.68 -7.95
C LYS A 298 -26.76 -3.83 -6.47
N VAL A 299 -25.78 -3.61 -5.58
CA VAL A 299 -25.98 -3.62 -4.13
C VAL A 299 -26.89 -2.47 -3.71
N ALA A 300 -26.61 -1.25 -4.19
CA ALA A 300 -27.45 -0.08 -3.91
C ALA A 300 -28.89 -0.27 -4.42
N ASP A 301 -29.04 -0.72 -5.66
CA ASP A 301 -30.36 -1.00 -6.24
C ASP A 301 -31.08 -2.15 -5.53
N GLY A 302 -30.35 -3.21 -5.17
CA GLY A 302 -30.88 -4.37 -4.47
C GLY A 302 -31.42 -4.03 -3.08
N ARG A 303 -30.72 -3.15 -2.35
CA ARG A 303 -31.20 -2.62 -1.07
C ARG A 303 -32.45 -1.77 -1.23
N LYS A 304 -32.50 -0.93 -2.27
CA LYS A 304 -33.64 -0.07 -2.56
C LYS A 304 -34.91 -0.86 -2.92
N HIS A 305 -34.77 -1.92 -3.71
CA HIS A 305 -35.89 -2.72 -4.20
C HIS A 305 -36.16 -4.00 -3.38
N LYS A 306 -35.32 -4.29 -2.38
CA LYS A 306 -35.40 -5.46 -1.50
C LYS A 306 -35.31 -6.80 -2.24
N ASP A 307 -34.46 -6.85 -3.26
CA ASP A 307 -34.22 -8.00 -4.15
C ASP A 307 -32.72 -8.31 -4.28
N LEU A 308 -31.94 -8.02 -3.24
CA LEU A 308 -30.48 -8.07 -3.27
C LEU A 308 -29.92 -9.47 -3.63
N TYR A 309 -30.52 -10.55 -3.13
CA TYR A 309 -30.10 -11.91 -3.47
C TYR A 309 -30.30 -12.21 -4.96
N ASP A 310 -31.43 -11.82 -5.54
CA ASP A 310 -31.74 -12.15 -6.93
C ASP A 310 -30.82 -11.39 -7.90
N ARG A 311 -30.49 -10.13 -7.59
CA ARG A 311 -29.57 -9.31 -8.40
C ARG A 311 -28.12 -9.79 -8.37
N LEU A 312 -27.69 -10.36 -7.25
CA LEU A 312 -26.32 -10.80 -7.00
C LEU A 312 -26.20 -12.33 -7.00
N LYS A 313 -27.23 -13.04 -7.47
CA LYS A 313 -27.36 -14.49 -7.29
C LYS A 313 -26.13 -15.25 -7.78
N GLU A 314 -25.64 -14.92 -8.97
CA GLU A 314 -24.47 -15.58 -9.57
C GLU A 314 -23.20 -15.38 -8.75
N ASP A 315 -22.94 -14.14 -8.31
CA ASP A 315 -21.76 -13.79 -7.51
C ASP A 315 -21.83 -14.43 -6.12
N ILE A 316 -23.01 -14.40 -5.48
CA ILE A 316 -23.25 -15.00 -4.18
C ILE A 316 -23.07 -16.52 -4.23
N ASP A 317 -23.66 -17.19 -5.21
CA ASP A 317 -23.59 -18.65 -5.32
C ASP A 317 -22.16 -19.13 -5.65
N LYS A 318 -21.43 -18.39 -6.50
CA LYS A 318 -20.02 -18.67 -6.81
C LYS A 318 -19.11 -18.52 -5.58
N SER A 319 -19.26 -17.43 -4.83
CA SER A 319 -18.50 -17.20 -3.59
C SER A 319 -18.89 -18.20 -2.51
N ARG A 320 -20.18 -18.55 -2.38
CA ARG A 320 -20.66 -19.59 -1.45
C ARG A 320 -20.04 -20.94 -1.77
N ALA A 321 -19.98 -21.34 -3.04
CA ALA A 321 -19.33 -22.59 -3.45
C ALA A 321 -17.84 -22.59 -3.12
N THR A 322 -17.17 -21.45 -3.28
CA THR A 322 -15.74 -21.27 -2.93
C THR A 322 -15.51 -21.40 -1.42
N TYR A 323 -16.35 -20.78 -0.61
CA TYR A 323 -16.34 -20.93 0.84
C TYR A 323 -16.55 -22.39 1.26
N HIS A 324 -17.59 -23.04 0.72
CA HIS A 324 -17.98 -24.40 1.09
C HIS A 324 -16.92 -25.43 0.67
N LYS A 325 -16.22 -25.23 -0.44
CA LYS A 325 -15.10 -26.09 -0.87
C LYS A 325 -13.95 -26.09 0.16
N ARG A 326 -13.71 -24.96 0.82
CA ARG A 326 -12.59 -24.79 1.75
C ARG A 326 -12.94 -25.16 3.19
N TYR A 327 -14.15 -24.83 3.64
CA TYR A 327 -14.54 -24.96 5.04
C TYR A 327 -15.73 -25.91 5.28
N GLY A 328 -16.42 -26.38 4.24
CA GLY A 328 -17.61 -27.23 4.37
C GLY A 328 -17.39 -28.58 5.04
N ASN A 329 -16.16 -29.13 4.95
CA ASN A 329 -15.79 -30.39 5.61
C ASN A 329 -14.88 -30.18 6.84
N THR A 330 -14.93 -28.99 7.44
CA THR A 330 -14.14 -28.64 8.64
C THR A 330 -15.05 -28.41 9.85
N ALA A 331 -14.49 -28.17 11.05
CA ALA A 331 -15.27 -27.80 12.24
C ALA A 331 -16.21 -26.60 11.99
N ALA A 332 -15.79 -25.67 11.13
CA ALA A 332 -16.59 -24.50 10.72
C ALA A 332 -17.75 -24.83 9.76
N GLY A 333 -17.82 -26.03 9.18
CA GLY A 333 -18.87 -26.43 8.24
C GLY A 333 -20.27 -26.47 8.86
N SER A 334 -20.35 -26.60 10.19
CA SER A 334 -21.60 -26.53 10.96
C SER A 334 -22.19 -25.12 11.06
N VAL A 335 -21.39 -24.07 10.82
CA VAL A 335 -21.78 -22.67 10.96
C VAL A 335 -21.71 -21.96 9.61
N ASP A 336 -22.82 -21.41 9.14
CA ASP A 336 -22.87 -20.66 7.88
C ASP A 336 -22.35 -19.21 8.07
N TYR A 337 -21.04 -19.08 8.29
CA TYR A 337 -20.40 -17.76 8.37
C TYR A 337 -20.54 -16.95 7.08
N PHE A 338 -20.67 -17.61 5.93
CA PHE A 338 -20.83 -16.91 4.67
C PHE A 338 -22.19 -16.19 4.61
N SER A 339 -23.29 -16.87 4.93
CA SER A 339 -24.61 -16.23 4.95
C SER A 339 -24.74 -15.18 6.06
N GLN A 340 -24.06 -15.35 7.21
CA GLN A 340 -23.98 -14.31 8.25
C GLN A 340 -23.29 -13.04 7.75
N GLU A 341 -22.13 -13.20 7.09
CA GLU A 341 -21.39 -12.07 6.52
C GLU A 341 -22.14 -11.39 5.36
N LEU A 342 -22.90 -12.16 4.59
CA LEU A 342 -23.77 -11.64 3.54
C LEU A 342 -24.82 -10.66 4.10
N VAL A 343 -25.51 -11.06 5.18
CA VAL A 343 -26.51 -10.21 5.86
C VAL A 343 -25.82 -9.02 6.53
N ARG A 344 -24.69 -9.23 7.22
CA ARG A 344 -23.99 -8.14 7.91
C ARG A 344 -23.43 -7.09 6.94
N SER A 345 -22.76 -7.51 5.87
CA SER A 345 -22.03 -6.59 4.98
C SER A 345 -22.86 -6.09 3.79
N LEU A 346 -23.55 -7.00 3.08
CA LEU A 346 -24.37 -6.60 1.92
C LEU A 346 -25.73 -6.07 2.34
N ALA A 347 -26.36 -6.67 3.35
CA ALA A 347 -27.69 -6.26 3.82
C ALA A 347 -27.67 -5.26 4.98
N GLU A 348 -26.49 -4.85 5.47
CA GLU A 348 -26.33 -3.92 6.62
C GLU A 348 -27.13 -4.37 7.85
N ASP A 349 -27.03 -5.66 8.16
CA ASP A 349 -27.75 -6.34 9.25
C ASP A 349 -29.29 -6.44 9.04
N ASP A 350 -29.83 -5.93 7.94
CA ASP A 350 -31.24 -6.05 7.60
C ASP A 350 -31.50 -7.20 6.61
N SER A 351 -31.85 -8.38 7.13
CA SER A 351 -32.18 -9.53 6.26
C SER A 351 -33.42 -9.31 5.38
N SER A 352 -34.27 -8.31 5.64
CA SER A 352 -35.46 -8.05 4.84
C SER A 352 -35.14 -7.51 3.44
N VAL A 353 -33.94 -6.93 3.23
CA VAL A 353 -33.53 -6.43 1.90
C VAL A 353 -32.95 -7.51 0.99
N MET A 354 -32.68 -8.72 1.54
CA MET A 354 -32.15 -9.84 0.77
C MET A 354 -33.15 -10.38 -0.26
N GLY A 355 -34.45 -10.16 -0.06
CA GLY A 355 -35.53 -10.66 -0.91
C GLY A 355 -36.02 -12.05 -0.53
N ALA A 356 -37.20 -12.43 -1.04
CA ALA A 356 -37.92 -13.65 -0.64
C ALA A 356 -37.21 -14.95 -1.01
N ASN A 357 -36.30 -14.92 -2.00
CA ASN A 357 -35.56 -16.09 -2.46
C ASN A 357 -34.31 -16.38 -1.64
N PHE A 358 -33.93 -15.49 -0.71
CA PHE A 358 -32.79 -15.71 0.16
C PHE A 358 -33.13 -16.74 1.24
N ARG A 359 -32.46 -17.90 1.19
CA ARG A 359 -32.54 -18.93 2.24
C ARG A 359 -31.33 -18.79 3.16
N ARG A 360 -31.60 -18.76 4.46
CA ARG A 360 -30.60 -18.70 5.54
C ARG A 360 -29.91 -20.04 5.75
#